data_AF-C5K664-F1
#
_entry.id   AF-C5K664-F1
#
_cell.length_a   1.000
_cell.length_b   1.000
_cell.length_c   1.000
_cell.angle_alpha   90.00
_cell.angle_beta   90.00
_cell.angle_gamma   90.00
#
_symmetry.space_group_name_H-M   'P 1'
#
loop_
_entity.id
_entity.type
_entity.pdbx_description
1 polymer ?
#
loop_
_entity_poly.entity_id
_entity_poly.type
_entity_poly.pdbx_seq_one_letter_code
_entity_poly.pdbx_strand_id
1 'polypeptide(L)'
;MDRFLKRARTGTAYPEDISVTEDDGRVVVKGKNFLANDQNRSFLPAWQDKYPWLEYSTQKDAVYCYYCRHFGAPTAAKPSPFFDDPHGFSNWKKAVQRYDEHSASEYHQNSTKGYFEWSRMKEKGQSVVS
;
A
#
# COMPACT_ATOMS: atom_id res chain seq x y z
N MET A 1 1.18 -5.89 30.36
CA MET A 1 0.44 -5.05 29.41
C MET A 1 0.91 -5.42 28.01
N ASP A 2 0.43 -6.55 27.51
CA ASP A 2 0.79 -7.09 26.20
C ASP A 2 -0.41 -6.95 25.28
N ARG A 3 -0.42 -5.89 24.47
CA ARG A 3 -1.53 -5.53 23.59
C ARG A 3 -1.21 -5.68 22.11
N PHE A 4 -0.26 -6.54 21.79
CA PHE A 4 0.03 -6.93 20.42
C PHE A 4 0.29 -8.43 20.36
N LEU A 5 -0.79 -9.21 20.42
CA LEU A 5 -0.79 -10.50 19.73
C LEU A 5 -0.63 -10.19 18.23
N LYS A 6 0.61 -9.98 17.79
CA LYS A 6 0.99 -10.09 16.38
C LYS A 6 0.69 -11.53 15.99
N ARG A 7 -0.51 -11.77 15.48
CA ARG A 7 -0.82 -13.02 14.78
C ARG A 7 0.24 -13.16 13.70
N ALA A 8 1.05 -14.21 13.81
CA ALA A 8 1.93 -14.64 12.73
C ALA A 8 1.06 -14.81 11.48
N ARG A 9 1.24 -13.94 10.48
CA ARG A 9 0.65 -14.11 9.14
C ARG A 9 1.37 -15.30 8.52
N THR A 10 0.84 -16.51 8.70
CA THR A 10 1.29 -17.72 8.01
C THR A 10 1.04 -17.57 6.52
N GLY A 11 2.08 -17.43 5.70
CA GLY A 11 2.05 -17.40 4.23
C GLY A 11 1.20 -16.25 3.67
N THR A 12 1.81 -15.12 3.29
CA THR A 12 1.06 -13.95 2.86
C THR A 12 0.29 -14.21 1.56
N ALA A 13 -1.02 -14.01 1.56
CA ALA A 13 -1.85 -14.01 0.34
C ALA A 13 -1.45 -12.89 -0.65
N TYR A 14 -0.61 -11.96 -0.21
CA TYR A 14 -0.07 -10.83 -0.99
C TYR A 14 1.18 -11.23 -1.78
N PRO A 15 1.48 -10.54 -2.90
CA PRO A 15 2.68 -10.80 -3.67
C PRO A 15 3.95 -10.46 -2.88
N GLU A 16 5.05 -11.10 -3.26
CA GLU A 16 6.34 -11.01 -2.56
C GLU A 16 7.19 -9.80 -3.02
N ASP A 17 6.77 -9.10 -4.08
CA ASP A 17 7.47 -7.94 -4.65
C ASP A 17 6.94 -6.59 -4.16
N ILE A 18 6.17 -6.58 -3.07
CA ILE A 18 5.75 -5.39 -2.32
C ILE A 18 6.12 -5.54 -0.85
N SER A 19 6.00 -4.47 -0.06
CA SER A 19 6.32 -4.50 1.37
C SER A 19 5.55 -5.59 2.13
N VAL A 20 6.27 -6.28 3.01
CA VAL A 20 5.76 -7.32 3.90
C VAL A 20 5.47 -6.74 5.28
N THR A 21 6.30 -5.79 5.72
CA THR A 21 6.22 -5.10 7.00
C THR A 21 6.32 -3.60 6.85
N GLU A 22 6.00 -2.88 7.93
CA GLU A 22 6.11 -1.42 8.01
C GLU A 22 7.57 -0.94 7.90
N ASP A 23 8.53 -1.76 8.29
CA ASP A 23 9.96 -1.42 8.26
C ASP A 23 10.57 -1.52 6.85
N ASP A 24 9.91 -2.23 5.91
CA ASP A 24 10.37 -2.32 4.52
C ASP A 24 10.20 -0.99 3.77
N GLY A 25 9.27 -0.15 4.23
CA GLY A 25 8.87 1.07 3.54
C GLY A 25 8.09 0.81 2.25
N ARG A 26 7.61 1.89 1.63
CA ARG A 26 6.88 1.81 0.35
C ARG A 26 7.83 1.40 -0.78
N VAL A 27 7.48 0.33 -1.48
CA VAL A 27 8.22 -0.10 -2.69
C VAL A 27 7.88 0.82 -3.88
N VAL A 28 8.91 1.42 -4.48
CA VAL A 28 8.79 2.26 -5.69
C VAL A 28 9.47 1.58 -6.86
N VAL A 29 8.72 1.33 -7.93
CA VAL A 29 9.26 0.75 -9.16
C VAL A 29 9.65 1.86 -10.13
N LYS A 30 10.75 1.64 -10.87
CA LYS A 30 11.23 2.57 -11.91
C LYS A 30 11.31 1.83 -13.23
N GLY A 31 11.03 2.52 -14.32
CA GLY A 31 11.17 1.96 -15.66
C GLY A 31 10.07 2.40 -16.61
N LYS A 32 9.96 1.66 -17.71
CA LYS A 32 9.01 1.83 -18.80
C LYS A 32 8.58 0.46 -19.30
N ASN A 33 7.52 0.41 -20.12
CA ASN A 33 7.00 -0.81 -20.74
C ASN A 33 6.46 -1.85 -19.73
N PHE A 34 5.65 -1.39 -18.78
CA PHE A 34 4.88 -2.29 -17.91
C PHE A 34 3.89 -3.12 -18.73
N LEU A 35 3.51 -4.28 -18.19
CA LEU A 35 2.56 -5.19 -18.82
C LEU A 35 1.28 -4.42 -19.19
N ALA A 36 0.90 -4.55 -20.45
CA ALA A 36 -0.30 -3.92 -20.99
C ALA A 36 -1.39 -4.96 -21.16
N ASN A 37 -2.62 -4.59 -20.80
CA ASN A 37 -3.79 -5.40 -21.09
C ASN A 37 -4.17 -5.35 -22.57
N ASP A 38 -5.20 -6.09 -22.97
CA ASP A 38 -5.69 -6.17 -24.36
C ASP A 38 -6.08 -4.82 -24.99
N GLN A 39 -6.28 -3.79 -24.16
CA GLN A 39 -6.60 -2.43 -24.59
C GLN A 39 -5.37 -1.52 -24.62
N ASN A 40 -4.17 -2.10 -24.58
CA ASN A 40 -2.88 -1.43 -24.55
C ASN A 40 -2.76 -0.40 -23.40
N ARG A 41 -3.36 -0.71 -22.25
CA ARG A 41 -3.23 0.08 -21.02
C ARG A 41 -2.38 -0.68 -20.02
N SER A 42 -1.51 0.03 -19.34
CA SER A 42 -0.60 -0.53 -18.34
C SER A 42 -0.50 0.40 -17.14
N PHE A 43 0.17 -0.08 -16.10
CA PHE A 43 0.60 0.74 -14.99
C PHE A 43 1.50 1.90 -15.45
N LEU A 44 1.31 3.08 -14.83
CA LEU A 44 2.15 4.26 -15.04
C LEU A 44 2.93 4.61 -13.76
N PRO A 45 4.27 4.59 -13.79
CA PRO A 45 5.11 4.93 -12.62
C PRO A 45 4.83 6.31 -12.02
N ALA A 46 4.45 7.28 -12.86
CA ALA A 46 4.11 8.63 -12.41
C ALA A 46 2.94 8.66 -11.40
N TRP A 47 2.13 7.59 -11.32
CA TRP A 47 1.13 7.46 -10.27
C TRP A 47 1.76 7.31 -8.88
N GLN A 48 2.96 6.76 -8.74
CA GLN A 48 3.64 6.64 -7.44
C GLN A 48 4.08 7.99 -6.90
N ASP A 49 4.42 8.94 -7.78
CA ASP A 49 4.75 10.31 -7.40
C ASP A 49 3.51 11.06 -6.92
N LYS A 50 2.37 10.87 -7.61
CA LYS A 50 1.10 11.49 -7.25
C LYS A 50 0.48 10.88 -5.99
N TYR A 51 0.61 9.57 -5.80
CA TYR A 51 -0.01 8.80 -4.72
C TYR A 51 1.07 8.15 -3.86
N PRO A 52 1.55 8.81 -2.79
CA PRO A 52 2.67 8.34 -1.96
C PRO A 52 2.32 7.12 -1.10
N TRP A 53 1.16 6.52 -1.28
CA TRP A 53 0.77 5.24 -0.66
C TRP A 53 0.84 4.06 -1.63
N LEU A 54 1.03 4.32 -2.93
CA LEU A 54 0.84 3.33 -3.99
C LEU A 54 2.09 2.46 -4.16
N GLU A 55 1.89 1.15 -4.01
CA GLU A 55 2.84 0.11 -4.38
C GLU A 55 2.30 -0.65 -5.58
N TYR A 56 3.17 -0.95 -6.54
CA TYR A 56 2.84 -1.77 -7.70
C TYR A 56 3.58 -3.09 -7.61
N SER A 57 2.83 -4.19 -7.75
CA SER A 57 3.37 -5.54 -7.90
C SER A 57 3.49 -5.86 -9.39
N THR A 58 4.71 -6.16 -9.83
CA THR A 58 4.96 -6.67 -11.17
C THR A 58 4.50 -8.13 -11.28
N GLN A 59 4.58 -8.90 -10.20
CA GLN A 59 4.09 -10.29 -10.16
C GLN A 59 2.58 -10.40 -10.40
N LYS A 60 1.80 -9.42 -9.92
CA LYS A 60 0.33 -9.41 -10.02
C LYS A 60 -0.22 -8.49 -11.09
N ASP A 61 0.61 -7.63 -11.70
CA ASP A 61 0.16 -6.51 -12.53
C ASP A 61 -0.98 -5.74 -11.82
N ALA A 62 -0.72 -5.34 -10.57
CA ALA A 62 -1.73 -4.77 -9.69
C ALA A 62 -1.13 -3.80 -8.67
N VAL A 63 -1.93 -2.85 -8.20
CA VAL A 63 -1.53 -1.89 -7.17
C VAL A 63 -2.19 -2.14 -5.83
N TYR A 64 -1.46 -1.80 -4.78
CA TYR A 64 -1.82 -1.96 -3.39
C TYR A 64 -1.53 -0.67 -2.61
N CYS A 65 -2.17 -0.52 -1.46
CA CYS A 65 -1.97 0.63 -0.58
C CYS A 65 -1.10 0.26 0.61
N TYR A 66 0.13 0.77 0.61
CA TYR A 66 1.10 0.61 1.69
C TYR A 66 0.51 1.08 3.03
N TYR A 67 -0.05 2.28 3.09
CA TYR A 67 -0.59 2.83 4.34
C TYR A 67 -1.72 1.97 4.90
N CYS A 68 -2.67 1.56 4.07
CA CYS A 68 -3.81 0.76 4.52
C CYS A 68 -3.44 -0.66 4.93
N ARG A 69 -2.55 -1.34 4.20
CA ARG A 69 -2.14 -2.73 4.50
C ARG A 69 -1.43 -2.87 5.85
N HIS A 70 -0.76 -1.79 6.27
CA HIS A 70 0.17 -1.79 7.40
C HIS A 70 -0.33 -1.00 8.61
N PHE A 71 -1.00 0.13 8.38
CA PHE A 71 -1.44 1.05 9.44
C PHE A 71 -2.97 1.15 9.53
N GLY A 72 -3.69 0.33 8.76
CA GLY A 72 -5.13 0.27 8.77
C GLY A 72 -5.69 -0.45 9.99
N ALA A 73 -6.84 0.04 10.49
CA ALA A 73 -7.53 -0.62 11.60
C ALA A 73 -8.20 -1.93 11.14
N PRO A 74 -8.36 -2.94 12.02
CA PRO A 74 -9.00 -4.21 11.68
C PRO A 74 -10.51 -4.15 11.39
N THR A 75 -11.16 -2.99 11.53
CA THR A 75 -12.63 -2.91 11.64
C THR A 75 -13.31 -2.22 10.46
N ALA A 76 -14.39 -2.86 9.99
CA ALA A 76 -15.57 -2.32 9.28
C ALA A 76 -15.38 -1.48 8.00
N ALA A 77 -14.19 -1.47 7.38
CA ALA A 77 -14.08 -0.95 6.03
C ALA A 77 -14.83 -1.85 5.05
N LYS A 78 -15.46 -1.25 4.03
CA LYS A 78 -15.92 -2.02 2.87
C LYS A 78 -14.69 -2.69 2.23
N PRO A 79 -14.80 -3.95 1.76
CA PRO A 79 -13.72 -4.62 1.08
C PRO A 79 -13.12 -3.75 -0.03
N SER A 80 -11.81 -3.65 -0.04
CA SER A 80 -11.06 -2.80 -0.95
C SER A 80 -10.03 -3.61 -1.74
N PRO A 81 -9.96 -3.45 -3.07
CA PRO A 81 -8.94 -4.11 -3.87
C PRO A 81 -7.51 -3.64 -3.52
N PHE A 82 -7.35 -2.54 -2.78
CA PHE A 82 -6.04 -2.01 -2.42
C PHE A 82 -5.41 -2.65 -1.18
N PHE A 83 -6.19 -3.32 -0.32
CA PHE A 83 -5.69 -3.84 0.96
C PHE A 83 -6.45 -5.04 1.56
N ASP A 84 -7.57 -5.47 0.96
CA ASP A 84 -8.28 -6.69 1.34
C ASP A 84 -8.17 -7.80 0.29
N ASP A 85 -8.04 -7.43 -1.00
CA ASP A 85 -7.96 -8.40 -2.10
C ASP A 85 -6.51 -8.77 -2.42
N PRO A 86 -6.11 -10.05 -2.34
CA PRO A 86 -4.78 -10.49 -2.74
C PRO A 86 -4.47 -10.26 -4.23
N HIS A 87 -5.47 -10.11 -5.10
CA HIS A 87 -5.26 -9.81 -6.53
C HIS A 87 -4.95 -8.34 -6.80
N GLY A 88 -5.19 -7.44 -5.83
CA GLY A 88 -4.90 -6.02 -5.99
C GLY A 88 -5.87 -5.30 -6.94
N PHE A 89 -5.58 -4.03 -7.22
CA PHE A 89 -6.29 -3.25 -8.23
C PHE A 89 -5.53 -3.21 -9.55
N SER A 90 -6.17 -3.59 -10.66
CA SER A 90 -5.56 -3.61 -12.00
C SER A 90 -6.40 -2.95 -13.11
N ASN A 91 -7.45 -2.21 -12.73
CA ASN A 91 -8.28 -1.50 -13.72
C ASN A 91 -7.65 -0.18 -14.16
N TRP A 92 -6.70 -0.27 -15.10
CA TRP A 92 -5.94 0.86 -15.64
C TRP A 92 -6.81 1.95 -16.27
N LYS A 93 -8.00 1.61 -16.79
CA LYS A 93 -8.95 2.59 -17.33
C LYS A 93 -9.44 3.58 -16.27
N LYS A 94 -9.63 3.10 -15.04
CA LYS A 94 -10.21 3.86 -13.93
C LYS A 94 -9.18 4.19 -12.84
N ALA A 95 -7.90 4.00 -13.11
CA ALA A 95 -6.82 4.12 -12.12
C ALA A 95 -6.91 5.42 -11.32
N VAL A 96 -6.77 6.58 -11.98
CA VAL A 96 -6.78 7.89 -11.32
C VAL A 96 -8.07 8.12 -10.52
N GLN A 97 -9.24 7.86 -11.12
CA GLN A 97 -10.52 7.99 -10.42
C GLN A 97 -10.56 7.15 -9.14
N ARG A 98 -10.17 5.87 -9.23
CA ARG A 98 -10.23 4.93 -8.11
C ARG A 98 -9.18 5.25 -7.05
N TYR A 99 -8.03 5.80 -7.43
CA TYR A 99 -7.00 6.26 -6.51
C TYR A 99 -7.44 7.52 -5.76
N ASP A 100 -8.09 8.47 -6.44
CA ASP A 100 -8.65 9.67 -5.82
C ASP A 100 -9.77 9.31 -4.83
N GLU A 101 -10.71 8.44 -5.24
CA GLU A 101 -11.77 7.90 -4.37
C GLU A 101 -11.20 7.15 -3.16
N HIS A 102 -10.18 6.30 -3.36
CA HIS A 102 -9.51 5.59 -2.28
C HIS A 102 -8.84 6.55 -1.31
N SER A 103 -8.09 7.54 -1.81
CA SER A 103 -7.38 8.53 -1.00
C SER A 103 -8.33 9.38 -0.17
N ALA A 104 -9.53 9.65 -0.69
CA ALA A 104 -10.58 10.39 0.01
C ALA A 104 -11.31 9.56 1.09
N SER A 105 -11.14 8.23 1.12
CA SER A 105 -11.82 7.38 2.10
C SER A 105 -11.30 7.61 3.52
N GLU A 106 -12.20 7.57 4.50
CA GLU A 106 -11.85 7.72 5.92
C GLU A 106 -10.81 6.67 6.36
N TYR A 107 -10.94 5.44 5.86
CA TYR A 107 -9.98 4.37 6.16
C TYR A 107 -8.57 4.74 5.71
N HIS A 108 -8.42 5.26 4.50
CA HIS A 108 -7.13 5.72 3.99
C HIS A 108 -6.57 6.88 4.81
N GLN A 109 -7.41 7.87 5.14
CA GLN A 109 -6.99 9.03 5.94
C GLN A 109 -6.52 8.62 7.34
N ASN A 110 -7.22 7.71 8.00
CA ASN A 110 -6.84 7.21 9.32
C ASN A 110 -5.54 6.38 9.24
N SER A 111 -5.41 5.52 8.23
CA SER A 111 -4.18 4.75 7.99
C SER A 111 -2.98 5.66 7.70
N THR A 112 -3.20 6.74 6.95
CA THR A 112 -2.19 7.76 6.64
C THR A 112 -1.71 8.47 7.90
N LYS A 113 -2.61 8.84 8.81
CA LYS A 113 -2.24 9.40 10.12
C LYS A 113 -1.38 8.41 10.91
N GLY A 114 -1.79 7.14 10.97
CA GLY A 114 -1.02 6.07 11.62
C GLY A 114 0.40 5.94 11.07
N TYR A 115 0.57 5.98 9.74
CA TYR A 115 1.88 5.97 9.09
C TYR A 115 2.76 7.16 9.53
N PHE A 116 2.23 8.39 9.52
CA PHE A 116 3.00 9.56 9.89
C PHE A 116 3.38 9.59 11.38
N GLU A 117 2.47 9.15 12.25
CA GLU A 117 2.76 9.02 13.68
C GLU A 117 3.86 7.99 13.93
N TRP A 118 3.75 6.80 13.32
CA TRP A 118 4.77 5.75 13.41
C TRP A 118 6.13 6.23 12.87
N SER A 119 6.15 6.89 11.70
CA SER A 119 7.37 7.38 11.06
C SER A 119 8.10 8.37 11.98
N ARG A 120 7.36 9.30 12.59
CA ARG A 120 7.89 10.27 13.55
C ARG A 120 8.45 9.59 14.82
N MET A 121 7.80 8.54 15.30
CA MET A 121 8.27 7.80 16.47
C MET A 121 9.57 7.05 16.18
N LYS A 122 9.73 6.49 14.97
CA LYS A 122 10.96 5.83 14.53
C LYS A 122 12.15 6.79 14.47
N GLU A 123 11.97 7.97 13.89
CA GLU A 123 13.02 9.00 13.81
C GLU A 123 13.50 9.46 15.20
N LYS A 124 12.56 9.69 16.12
CA LYS A 124 12.88 10.08 17.50
C LYS A 124 13.57 8.97 18.28
N GLY A 125 13.16 7.71 18.09
CA GLY A 125 13.79 6.55 18.74
C GLY A 125 15.24 6.31 18.28
N GLN A 126 15.59 6.77 17.08
CA GLN A 126 16.94 6.66 16.52
C GLN A 126 17.88 7.79 17.01
N SER A 127 17.31 8.90 17.49
CA SER A 127 18.04 10.11 17.90
C SER A 127 18.57 10.09 19.34
N VAL A 128 18.45 8.97 20.07
CA VAL A 128 18.85 8.85 21.50
C VAL A 128 20.24 8.19 21.66
N VAL A 129 21.01 8.08 20.59
CA VAL A 129 22.42 7.66 20.64
C VAL A 129 23.30 8.86 20.29
N SER A 130 23.62 9.69 21.28
CA SER A 130 24.78 10.60 21.30
C SER A 130 25.16 10.90 22.73
#